data_AF-A0A6B3BHV3-F1
#
_entry.id   AF-A0A6B3BHV3-F1
#
_cell.length_a   1.000
_cell.length_b   1.000
_cell.length_c   1.000
_cell.angle_alpha   90.00
_cell.angle_beta   90.00
_cell.angle_gamma   90.00
#
_symmetry.space_group_name_H-M   'P 1'
#
loop_
_entity.id
_entity.type
_entity.pdbx_description
1 polymer ?
#
loop_
_entity_poly.entity_id
_entity_poly.type
_entity_poly.pdbx_seq_one_letter_code
_entity_poly.pdbx_strand_id
1 'polypeptide(L)'
;MNSRLLGAAAVLTVLITLGSAPTPAASQPGEDRAAAGPTRGKGLPLGAPGLTETRITRTLQPGVTLTRIVRGADTAALPWTVEVSIPGGAASPDPDAPPAVIRDTASARELTATLRSEGFDARTEQVRAPAVADHPGGTLGSRVRVGTYDTEAAANTARTRLRTAGHTGTAVYTGWDGASNDKGRWRIDVLTIDPRTFDGSLTASYGPDLERRETTSALAAAQGASAAVNAGFFVLDPRSGAPGDPAGVGVYDGRLLSEAVNGRPALVVRDDGSGSHVTRLTWKGTVTGHGTVRPLDGVNRVPGLIRNCGGTADDRPTGRPLHDTTCTDPAELIAFTPQFGVSTPHGEGLEAILDHTGRVRELRSPRGGALPKGGSSVQATGDAVTDLTVFAHVGERLHIRGTLRDGDGRPYAPSRRTDVVNGGPELVRDGRVHITAATDGMVQPGNPSFDYGWVLKRNPRTLAGVDAAGRTVLVTADGRSTESLGLSIPESAAVARSLGLREAVNLDGGGSTTMVVDGQVVNRPSDASGERPVGDALLVLPKR
;
A
#
# COMPACT_ATOMS: atom_id res chain seq x y z
N MET A 1 34.57 43.55 -23.09
CA MET A 1 35.13 44.62 -23.93
C MET A 1 34.83 44.25 -25.38
N ASN A 2 34.23 45.07 -26.25
CA ASN A 2 33.64 46.41 -26.14
C ASN A 2 32.53 46.50 -27.22
N SER A 3 31.29 46.91 -26.89
CA SER A 3 30.63 48.17 -27.36
C SER A 3 30.81 48.50 -28.86
N ARG A 4 29.82 48.86 -29.69
CA ARG A 4 28.44 49.41 -29.56
C ARG A 4 27.79 49.33 -30.99
N LEU A 5 26.58 49.80 -31.38
CA LEU A 5 25.54 50.67 -30.80
C LEU A 5 24.13 50.32 -31.42
N LEU A 6 23.18 51.26 -31.35
CA LEU A 6 21.76 51.28 -31.75
C LEU A 6 21.41 51.24 -33.26
N GLY A 7 20.16 50.85 -33.55
CA GLY A 7 19.44 51.21 -34.79
C GLY A 7 17.99 50.69 -34.79
N ALA A 8 17.01 51.54 -34.46
CA ALA A 8 15.58 51.19 -34.49
C ALA A 8 14.91 51.71 -35.77
N ALA A 9 14.06 50.90 -36.39
CA ALA A 9 13.16 51.33 -37.47
C ALA A 9 11.83 50.56 -37.38
N ALA A 10 10.72 51.29 -37.26
CA ALA A 10 9.39 50.71 -37.37
C ALA A 10 8.97 50.68 -38.85
N VAL A 11 8.38 49.57 -39.30
CA VAL A 11 7.73 49.49 -40.61
C VAL A 11 6.30 49.01 -40.42
N LEU A 12 5.37 49.87 -40.84
CA LEU A 12 3.93 49.63 -40.89
C LEU A 12 3.60 48.94 -42.21
N THR A 13 2.99 47.75 -42.19
CA THR A 13 2.55 47.07 -43.43
C THR A 13 1.07 46.70 -43.35
N VAL A 14 0.36 46.98 -44.43
CA VAL A 14 -1.10 47.05 -44.53
C VAL A 14 -1.74 45.68 -44.76
N LEU A 15 -2.90 45.43 -44.16
CA LEU A 15 -3.78 44.29 -44.48
C LEU A 15 -4.41 44.45 -45.87
N ILE A 16 -4.22 43.48 -46.76
CA ILE A 16 -5.25 43.07 -47.74
C ILE A 16 -5.14 41.55 -47.96
N THR A 17 -6.15 40.78 -47.53
CA THR A 17 -6.49 39.50 -48.18
C THR A 17 -8.00 39.28 -48.22
N LEU A 18 -8.47 39.12 -49.45
CA LEU A 18 -9.80 38.77 -49.94
C LEU A 18 -10.55 37.74 -49.08
N GLY A 19 -11.86 37.96 -48.93
CA GLY A 19 -12.76 36.96 -48.35
C GLY A 19 -13.22 35.90 -49.36
N SER A 20 -13.49 34.71 -48.87
CA SER A 20 -14.23 33.65 -49.55
C SER A 20 -15.17 32.94 -48.58
N ALA A 21 -16.31 32.45 -49.09
CA ALA A 21 -17.48 32.04 -48.30
C ALA A 21 -17.37 30.58 -47.78
N PRO A 22 -18.31 30.10 -46.92
CA PRO A 22 -18.03 29.06 -45.94
C PRO A 22 -18.05 27.62 -46.47
N THR A 23 -17.33 26.75 -45.77
CA THR A 23 -17.48 25.29 -45.81
C THR A 23 -18.07 24.76 -44.48
N PRO A 24 -18.81 23.64 -44.50
CA PRO A 24 -19.70 23.26 -43.39
C PRO A 24 -18.93 22.72 -42.18
N ALA A 25 -19.48 22.97 -40.99
CA ALA A 25 -18.96 22.44 -39.73
C ALA A 25 -19.05 20.90 -39.72
N ALA A 26 -17.89 20.25 -39.59
CA ALA A 26 -17.84 18.82 -39.30
C ALA A 26 -18.33 18.58 -37.85
N SER A 27 -19.24 17.63 -37.69
CA SER A 27 -19.84 17.24 -36.42
C SER A 27 -18.80 16.73 -35.43
N GLN A 28 -18.77 17.28 -34.21
CA GLN A 28 -18.03 16.67 -33.11
C GLN A 28 -18.72 15.37 -32.64
N PRO A 29 -17.97 14.30 -32.33
CA PRO A 29 -18.50 13.15 -31.61
C PRO A 29 -19.02 13.56 -30.23
N GLY A 30 -20.12 12.96 -29.79
CA GLY A 30 -20.94 13.49 -28.69
C GLY A 30 -20.29 13.47 -27.31
N GLU A 31 -20.65 14.48 -26.51
CA GLU A 31 -20.36 14.52 -25.08
C GLU A 31 -21.08 13.36 -24.36
N ASP A 32 -20.31 12.50 -23.70
CA ASP A 32 -20.86 11.54 -22.75
C ASP A 32 -21.58 12.28 -21.62
N ARG A 33 -22.87 11.99 -21.44
CA ARG A 33 -23.70 12.60 -20.39
C ARG A 33 -23.25 12.14 -19.00
N ALA A 34 -22.28 12.85 -18.43
CA ALA A 34 -21.96 12.76 -17.00
C ALA A 34 -23.22 13.08 -16.18
N ALA A 35 -23.74 12.09 -15.46
CA ALA A 35 -24.90 12.25 -14.59
C ALA A 35 -24.53 12.97 -13.29
N ALA A 36 -24.21 14.26 -13.39
CA ALA A 36 -23.96 15.13 -12.25
C ALA A 36 -25.29 15.53 -11.58
N GLY A 37 -25.78 14.68 -10.68
CA GLY A 37 -27.00 14.93 -9.90
C GLY A 37 -26.73 14.76 -8.40
N PRO A 38 -27.27 15.64 -7.52
CA PRO A 38 -27.16 15.45 -6.08
C PRO A 38 -28.01 14.25 -5.64
N THR A 39 -27.37 13.09 -5.52
CA THR A 39 -28.02 11.88 -4.99
C THR A 39 -28.39 12.10 -3.52
N ARG A 40 -29.68 12.07 -3.19
CA ARG A 40 -30.22 12.16 -1.81
C ARG A 40 -29.96 10.88 -0.98
N GLY A 41 -28.73 10.38 -0.99
CA GLY A 41 -28.25 9.43 0.01
C GLY A 41 -27.84 10.14 1.29
N LYS A 42 -27.65 9.39 2.38
CA LYS A 42 -26.74 9.85 3.44
C LYS A 42 -25.34 9.92 2.81
N GLY A 43 -24.70 11.08 2.89
CA GLY A 43 -23.32 11.26 2.43
C GLY A 43 -22.35 10.33 3.18
N LEU A 44 -21.11 10.23 2.70
CA LEU A 44 -20.08 9.43 3.35
C LEU A 44 -19.93 9.83 4.83
N PRO A 45 -19.67 8.87 5.74
CA PRO A 45 -19.56 9.09 7.18
C PRO A 45 -18.18 9.70 7.54
N LEU A 46 -17.86 10.84 6.94
CA LEU A 46 -16.61 11.57 7.08
C LEU A 46 -16.88 12.99 7.54
N GLY A 47 -16.18 13.41 8.59
CA GLY A 47 -16.28 14.75 9.14
C GLY A 47 -17.63 15.10 9.75
N ALA A 48 -17.87 16.40 9.87
CA ALA A 48 -19.13 16.94 10.40
C ALA A 48 -20.39 16.44 9.64
N PRO A 49 -21.56 16.35 10.29
CA PRO A 49 -22.82 16.13 9.61
C PRO A 49 -23.17 17.33 8.71
N GLY A 50 -23.92 17.07 7.63
CA GLY A 50 -24.43 18.12 6.74
C GLY A 50 -23.43 18.69 5.73
N LEU A 51 -22.18 18.22 5.67
CA LEU A 51 -21.22 18.64 4.65
C LEU A 51 -21.71 18.30 3.23
N THR A 52 -21.53 19.27 2.32
CA THR A 52 -21.74 19.11 0.88
C THR A 52 -20.92 17.94 0.33
N GLU A 53 -21.56 17.14 -0.51
CA GLU A 53 -20.95 16.01 -1.20
C GLU A 53 -21.41 15.98 -2.65
N THR A 54 -20.47 15.91 -3.57
CA THR A 54 -20.73 15.70 -4.99
C THR A 54 -20.27 14.30 -5.40
N ARG A 55 -21.05 13.67 -6.26
CA ARG A 55 -20.73 12.36 -6.86
C ARG A 55 -20.86 12.50 -8.37
N ILE A 56 -19.80 12.15 -9.09
CA ILE A 56 -19.76 12.17 -10.56
C ILE A 56 -19.39 10.77 -11.02
N THR A 57 -20.34 10.08 -11.66
CA THR A 57 -20.14 8.73 -12.19
C THR A 57 -19.99 8.78 -13.70
N ARG A 58 -18.99 8.06 -14.23
CA ARG A 58 -18.84 7.74 -15.65
C ARG A 58 -18.70 6.24 -15.86
N THR A 59 -19.28 5.72 -16.94
CA THR A 59 -19.01 4.36 -17.41
C THR A 59 -17.67 4.36 -18.15
N LEU A 60 -16.87 3.31 -17.97
CA LEU A 60 -15.59 3.14 -18.67
C LEU A 60 -15.72 2.10 -19.79
N GLN A 61 -16.43 1.01 -19.50
CA GLN A 61 -16.73 -0.09 -20.39
C GLN A 61 -17.93 -0.87 -19.81
N PRO A 62 -18.53 -1.85 -20.51
CA PRO A 62 -19.60 -2.68 -19.97
C PRO A 62 -19.25 -3.23 -18.57
N GLY A 63 -20.19 -3.08 -17.63
CA GLY A 63 -20.01 -3.48 -16.23
C GLY A 63 -19.03 -2.64 -15.40
N VAL A 64 -18.29 -1.68 -15.95
CA VAL A 64 -17.27 -0.91 -15.21
C VAL A 64 -17.61 0.57 -15.14
N THR A 65 -17.68 1.10 -13.91
CA THR A 65 -17.96 2.52 -13.65
C THR A 65 -16.95 3.13 -12.69
N LEU A 66 -16.53 4.36 -12.97
CA LEU A 66 -15.77 5.21 -12.05
C LEU A 66 -16.72 6.23 -11.43
N THR A 67 -16.78 6.29 -10.10
CA THR A 67 -17.48 7.34 -9.35
C THR A 67 -16.48 8.16 -8.54
N ARG A 68 -16.32 9.43 -8.90
CA ARG A 68 -15.58 10.41 -8.10
C ARG A 68 -16.49 11.01 -7.04
N ILE A 69 -16.09 10.93 -5.79
CA ILE A 69 -16.77 11.53 -4.64
C ILE A 69 -15.88 12.63 -4.07
N VAL A 70 -16.43 13.85 -3.97
CA VAL A 70 -15.78 14.97 -3.28
C VAL A 70 -16.68 15.44 -2.16
N ARG A 71 -16.15 15.52 -0.94
CA ARG A 71 -16.91 15.89 0.27
C ARG A 71 -16.20 17.00 1.02
N GLY A 72 -16.94 18.03 1.43
CA GLY A 72 -16.38 19.13 2.22
C GLY A 72 -15.58 20.14 1.39
N ALA A 73 -16.14 20.59 0.28
CA ALA A 73 -15.39 21.30 -0.76
C ALA A 73 -14.88 22.71 -0.37
N ASP A 74 -15.62 23.44 0.47
CA ASP A 74 -15.54 24.90 0.59
C ASP A 74 -15.19 25.35 2.02
N THR A 75 -14.13 24.77 2.59
CA THR A 75 -13.83 24.88 4.02
C THR A 75 -12.49 25.55 4.25
N ALA A 76 -12.44 26.48 5.22
CA ALA A 76 -11.18 27.10 5.65
C ALA A 76 -10.15 26.02 6.01
N ALA A 77 -8.89 26.26 5.61
CA ALA A 77 -7.79 25.36 5.94
C ALA A 77 -7.66 25.21 7.45
N LEU A 78 -7.38 23.98 7.89
CA LEU A 78 -7.05 23.70 9.28
C LEU A 78 -5.61 24.17 9.56
N PRO A 79 -5.25 24.49 10.81
CA PRO A 79 -3.92 25.00 11.09
C PRO A 79 -2.83 23.93 10.93
N TRP A 80 -1.64 24.39 10.61
CA TRP A 80 -0.39 23.67 10.78
C TRP A 80 0.14 23.82 12.21
N THR A 81 0.91 22.84 12.68
CA THR A 81 1.56 22.83 13.99
C THR A 81 2.87 22.05 13.90
N VAL A 82 3.78 22.19 14.86
CA VAL A 82 4.97 21.33 14.93
C VAL A 82 4.68 20.18 15.91
N GLU A 83 4.64 18.95 15.40
CA GLU A 83 4.52 17.72 16.19
C GLU A 83 5.93 17.29 16.62
N VAL A 84 6.18 17.29 17.93
CA VAL A 84 7.53 17.16 18.51
C VAL A 84 7.81 15.71 18.89
N SER A 85 9.02 15.23 18.60
CA SER A 85 9.51 13.93 19.06
C SER A 85 9.79 13.99 20.56
N ILE A 86 9.15 13.11 21.34
CA ILE A 86 9.34 12.99 22.78
C ILE A 86 10.53 12.05 23.05
N PRO A 87 11.64 12.52 23.66
CA PRO A 87 12.82 11.69 23.92
C PRO A 87 12.57 10.49 24.85
N GLY A 88 13.49 9.53 24.84
CA GLY A 88 13.76 8.69 26.01
C GLY A 88 14.47 9.52 27.09
N GLY A 89 14.24 9.21 28.36
CA GLY A 89 14.80 9.98 29.47
C GLY A 89 14.26 9.58 30.84
N ALA A 90 14.81 10.19 31.89
CA ALA A 90 14.69 9.74 33.29
C ALA A 90 13.27 9.72 33.89
N ALA A 91 12.30 10.44 33.31
CA ALA A 91 10.90 10.39 33.74
C ALA A 91 10.06 9.37 32.94
N SER A 92 10.62 8.75 31.90
CA SER A 92 9.93 7.70 31.17
C SER A 92 10.03 6.37 31.91
N PRO A 93 8.97 5.52 31.90
CA PRO A 93 9.05 4.15 32.42
C PRO A 93 10.11 3.30 31.72
N ASP A 94 10.51 3.69 30.51
CA ASP A 94 11.65 3.16 29.76
C ASP A 94 12.54 4.34 29.32
N PRO A 95 13.66 4.61 30.03
CA PRO A 95 14.56 5.72 29.71
C PRO A 95 15.41 5.46 28.46
N ASP A 96 15.61 4.20 28.06
CA ASP A 96 16.45 3.80 26.94
C ASP A 96 15.68 3.76 25.60
N ALA A 97 14.34 3.76 25.65
CA ALA A 97 13.49 3.78 24.46
C ALA A 97 13.79 4.97 23.53
N PRO A 98 13.74 4.79 22.19
CA PRO A 98 14.05 5.84 21.21
C PRO A 98 13.01 6.98 21.19
N PRO A 99 13.35 8.18 20.67
CA PRO A 99 12.41 9.29 20.55
C PRO A 99 11.16 8.91 19.73
N ALA A 100 9.99 9.31 20.22
CA ALA A 100 8.69 8.87 19.70
C ALA A 100 7.65 10.00 19.71
N VAL A 101 6.69 9.99 18.77
CA VAL A 101 5.64 11.04 18.68
C VAL A 101 4.57 10.86 19.75
N ILE A 102 4.26 9.60 20.07
CA ILE A 102 3.35 9.19 21.14
C ILE A 102 4.17 8.51 22.25
N ARG A 103 4.04 9.02 23.47
CA ARG A 103 4.57 8.41 24.71
C ARG A 103 3.53 8.45 25.82
N ASP A 104 3.89 8.01 27.02
CA ASP A 104 3.08 8.23 28.21
C ASP A 104 2.85 9.73 28.49
N THR A 105 1.89 10.01 29.38
CA THR A 105 1.44 11.38 29.64
C THR A 105 2.39 12.15 30.58
N ALA A 106 3.26 11.48 31.33
CA ALA A 106 4.25 12.16 32.18
C ALA A 106 5.39 12.71 31.32
N SER A 107 6.04 11.88 30.50
CA SER A 107 7.10 12.31 29.57
C SER A 107 6.63 13.41 28.61
N ALA A 108 5.40 13.31 28.10
CA ALA A 108 4.83 14.34 27.22
C ALA A 108 4.60 15.69 27.95
N ARG A 109 4.20 15.66 29.23
CA ARG A 109 4.02 16.88 30.05
C ARG A 109 5.35 17.50 30.46
N GLU A 110 6.36 16.70 30.77
CA GLU A 110 7.72 17.16 31.07
C GLU A 110 8.30 17.92 29.87
N LEU A 111 8.31 17.31 28.68
CA LEU A 111 8.77 18.00 27.47
C LEU A 111 7.96 19.28 27.17
N THR A 112 6.65 19.25 27.42
CA THR A 112 5.79 20.45 27.28
C THR A 112 6.21 21.56 28.25
N ALA A 113 6.62 21.24 29.47
CA ALA A 113 7.13 22.20 30.44
C ALA A 113 8.52 22.76 30.03
N THR A 114 9.43 21.90 29.59
CA THR A 114 10.75 22.28 29.07
C THR A 114 10.63 23.25 27.90
N LEU A 115 9.85 22.90 26.87
CA LEU A 115 9.62 23.76 25.70
C LEU A 115 8.99 25.11 26.08
N ARG A 116 8.09 25.15 27.07
CA ARG A 116 7.53 26.41 27.59
C ARG A 116 8.58 27.26 28.30
N SER A 117 9.49 26.66 29.05
CA SER A 117 10.60 27.38 29.71
C SER A 117 11.59 27.98 28.70
N GLU A 118 11.72 27.35 27.53
CA GLU A 118 12.49 27.85 26.38
C GLU A 118 11.73 28.87 25.50
N GLY A 119 10.48 29.21 25.86
CA GLY A 119 9.67 30.22 25.17
C GLY A 119 8.84 29.71 23.99
N PHE A 120 8.67 28.39 23.82
CA PHE A 120 7.77 27.82 22.82
C PHE A 120 6.32 27.71 23.36
N ASP A 121 5.35 28.01 22.51
CA ASP A 121 3.92 27.72 22.74
C ASP A 121 3.63 26.21 22.63
N ALA A 122 4.08 25.45 23.61
CA ALA A 122 3.93 23.99 23.64
C ALA A 122 2.65 23.56 24.36
N ARG A 123 2.05 22.45 23.90
CA ARG A 123 0.89 21.79 24.52
C ARG A 123 0.97 20.28 24.41
N THR A 124 0.46 19.60 25.43
CA THR A 124 0.26 18.15 25.43
C THR A 124 -1.15 17.82 24.95
N GLU A 125 -1.28 16.88 24.02
CA GLU A 125 -2.57 16.39 23.51
C GLU A 125 -2.67 14.87 23.70
N GLN A 126 -3.74 14.37 24.32
CA GLN A 126 -3.95 12.93 24.51
C GLN A 126 -4.47 12.28 23.23
N VAL A 127 -3.84 11.20 22.79
CA VAL A 127 -4.26 10.40 21.62
C VAL A 127 -5.00 9.15 22.08
N ARG A 128 -6.16 8.89 21.47
CA ARG A 128 -7.04 7.77 21.81
C ARG A 128 -7.40 6.96 20.57
N ALA A 129 -7.32 5.64 20.69
CA ALA A 129 -7.80 4.70 19.69
C ALA A 129 -9.26 4.32 19.99
N PRO A 130 -10.16 4.25 18.98
CA PRO A 130 -11.46 3.64 19.15
C PRO A 130 -11.32 2.13 19.39
N ALA A 131 -12.34 1.52 20.01
CA ALA A 131 -12.44 0.07 20.05
C ALA A 131 -12.73 -0.48 18.64
N VAL A 132 -12.09 -1.59 18.30
CA VAL A 132 -12.26 -2.34 17.04
C VAL A 132 -12.48 -3.82 17.35
N ALA A 133 -12.58 -4.69 16.33
CA ALA A 133 -13.02 -6.07 16.52
C ALA A 133 -12.04 -6.91 17.35
N ASP A 134 -10.74 -6.61 17.24
CA ASP A 134 -9.66 -7.35 17.91
C ASP A 134 -8.81 -6.52 18.88
N HIS A 135 -9.17 -5.25 19.10
CA HIS A 135 -8.44 -4.37 20.00
C HIS A 135 -9.41 -3.46 20.79
N PRO A 136 -9.32 -3.42 22.14
CA PRO A 136 -10.30 -2.72 22.99
C PRO A 136 -10.27 -1.19 22.86
N GLY A 137 -9.27 -0.64 22.15
CA GLY A 137 -9.06 0.80 22.05
C GLY A 137 -8.54 1.39 23.36
N GLY A 138 -8.77 2.69 23.57
CA GLY A 138 -8.40 3.38 24.81
C GLY A 138 -7.38 4.49 24.58
N THR A 139 -6.59 4.81 25.61
CA THR A 139 -5.52 5.82 25.51
C THR A 139 -4.29 5.18 24.91
N LEU A 140 -3.86 5.67 23.75
CA LEU A 140 -2.63 5.23 23.08
C LEU A 140 -1.39 5.95 23.65
N GLY A 141 -1.58 7.19 24.11
CA GLY A 141 -0.56 7.98 24.79
C GLY A 141 -0.88 9.48 24.70
N SER A 142 0.16 10.31 24.77
CA SER A 142 0.11 11.74 24.52
C SER A 142 1.16 12.17 23.51
N ARG A 143 0.83 13.16 22.68
CA ARG A 143 1.75 13.87 21.77
C ARG A 143 2.05 15.27 22.29
N VAL A 144 3.17 15.85 21.87
CA VAL A 144 3.53 17.24 22.16
C VAL A 144 3.50 18.06 20.87
N ARG A 145 2.87 19.23 20.92
CA ARG A 145 2.73 20.14 19.79
C ARG A 145 3.14 21.55 20.14
N VAL A 146 3.76 22.24 19.18
CA VAL A 146 4.20 23.63 19.32
C VAL A 146 3.49 24.51 18.28
N GLY A 147 2.86 25.57 18.80
CA GLY A 147 2.22 26.63 18.04
C GLY A 147 1.04 26.21 17.17
N THR A 148 0.47 27.21 16.51
CA THR A 148 -0.64 27.11 15.54
C THR A 148 -0.31 28.09 14.42
N TYR A 149 -0.30 27.62 13.17
CA TYR A 149 0.23 28.37 12.02
C TYR A 149 -0.67 28.20 10.80
N ASP A 150 -0.88 29.27 10.03
CA ASP A 150 -1.75 29.22 8.84
C ASP A 150 -1.10 28.48 7.66
N THR A 151 0.23 28.33 7.65
CA THR A 151 0.98 27.74 6.54
C THR A 151 2.05 26.76 7.01
N GLU A 152 2.36 25.78 6.16
CA GLU A 152 3.48 24.87 6.36
C GLU A 152 4.82 25.61 6.50
N ALA A 153 5.03 26.68 5.73
CA ALA A 153 6.25 27.49 5.78
C ALA A 153 6.47 28.13 7.17
N ALA A 154 5.40 28.66 7.79
CA ALA A 154 5.46 29.19 9.14
C ALA A 154 5.74 28.09 10.18
N ALA A 155 5.09 26.92 10.08
CA ALA A 155 5.37 25.76 10.92
C ALA A 155 6.81 25.25 10.74
N ASN A 156 7.34 25.22 9.52
CA ASN A 156 8.73 24.85 9.22
C ASN A 156 9.75 25.86 9.76
N THR A 157 9.40 27.15 9.83
CA THR A 157 10.20 28.19 10.50
C THR A 157 10.26 27.93 12.01
N ALA A 158 9.12 27.62 12.64
CA ALA A 158 9.06 27.25 14.05
C ALA A 158 9.82 25.94 14.36
N ARG A 159 9.67 24.91 13.53
CA ARG A 159 10.45 23.66 13.58
C ARG A 159 11.96 23.93 13.52
N THR A 160 12.38 24.89 12.71
CA THR A 160 13.81 25.25 12.59
C THR A 160 14.33 25.88 13.88
N ARG A 161 13.56 26.77 14.53
CA ARG A 161 13.91 27.33 15.85
C ARG A 161 13.96 26.25 16.93
N LEU A 162 12.97 25.34 16.93
CA LEU A 162 12.89 24.19 17.84
C LEU A 162 14.10 23.25 17.68
N ARG A 163 14.58 23.05 16.44
CA ARG A 163 15.83 22.32 16.17
C ARG A 163 17.09 23.05 16.66
N THR A 164 17.14 24.37 16.56
CA THR A 164 18.24 25.16 17.13
C THR A 164 18.28 25.08 18.67
N ALA A 165 17.13 24.87 19.32
CA ALA A 165 17.04 24.59 20.76
C ALA A 165 17.36 23.13 21.15
N GLY A 166 17.74 22.26 20.20
CA GLY A 166 18.14 20.88 20.47
C GLY A 166 17.02 19.83 20.36
N HIS A 167 15.77 20.26 20.14
CA HIS A 167 14.61 19.35 20.01
C HIS A 167 14.39 18.89 18.56
N THR A 168 13.64 17.81 18.34
CA THR A 168 13.26 17.37 16.99
C THR A 168 11.75 17.30 16.82
N GLY A 169 11.26 17.47 15.60
CA GLY A 169 9.84 17.46 15.29
C GLY A 169 9.56 17.75 13.82
N THR A 170 8.30 17.65 13.43
CA THR A 170 7.84 17.75 12.04
C THR A 170 6.67 18.72 11.93
N ALA A 171 6.64 19.54 10.88
CA ALA A 171 5.46 20.35 10.57
C ALA A 171 4.34 19.42 10.09
N VAL A 172 3.17 19.47 10.75
CA VAL A 172 2.01 18.63 10.41
C VAL A 172 0.76 19.48 10.27
N TYR A 173 -0.07 19.13 9.30
CA TYR A 173 -1.39 19.68 9.12
C TYR A 173 -2.37 18.98 10.07
N THR A 174 -3.08 19.74 10.91
CA THR A 174 -3.95 19.15 11.95
C THR A 174 -5.13 18.35 11.37
N GLY A 175 -5.55 18.64 10.14
CA GLY A 175 -6.57 17.87 9.41
C GLY A 175 -6.18 16.41 9.09
N TRP A 176 -4.94 15.99 9.36
CA TRP A 176 -4.54 14.59 9.23
C TRP A 176 -4.74 13.78 10.53
N ASP A 177 -5.19 14.39 11.63
CA ASP A 177 -5.27 13.71 12.94
C ASP A 177 -6.24 12.52 13.01
N GLY A 178 -7.28 12.52 12.17
CA GLY A 178 -8.35 11.53 12.20
C GLY A 178 -9.39 11.79 13.29
N ALA A 179 -10.51 11.08 13.21
CA ALA A 179 -11.61 11.06 14.22
C ALA A 179 -12.20 12.43 14.65
N SER A 180 -11.94 13.48 13.86
CA SER A 180 -12.35 14.86 14.09
C SER A 180 -13.65 15.21 13.36
N ASN A 181 -14.37 16.21 13.87
CA ASN A 181 -15.49 16.87 13.16
C ASN A 181 -14.99 17.83 12.06
N ASP A 182 -13.88 17.48 11.39
CA ASP A 182 -13.31 18.28 10.32
C ASP A 182 -14.32 18.43 9.18
N LYS A 183 -14.20 19.53 8.46
CA LYS A 183 -15.14 19.85 7.39
C LYS A 183 -14.69 19.33 6.02
N GLY A 184 -13.48 18.79 5.90
CA GLY A 184 -12.90 18.26 4.66
C GLY A 184 -11.66 19.04 4.22
N ARG A 185 -11.27 18.97 2.95
CA ARG A 185 -11.89 18.21 1.84
C ARG A 185 -11.49 16.73 1.87
N TRP A 186 -12.38 15.84 1.42
CA TRP A 186 -12.02 14.48 1.00
C TRP A 186 -12.26 14.33 -0.51
N ARG A 187 -11.35 13.63 -1.17
CA ARG A 187 -11.50 13.15 -2.55
C ARG A 187 -11.27 11.64 -2.60
N ILE A 188 -12.28 10.92 -3.07
CA ILE A 188 -12.31 9.47 -3.13
C ILE A 188 -12.78 9.06 -4.52
N ASP A 189 -12.04 8.19 -5.19
CA ASP A 189 -12.39 7.62 -6.48
C ASP A 189 -12.76 6.14 -6.30
N VAL A 190 -13.93 5.76 -6.79
CA VAL A 190 -14.55 4.43 -6.61
C VAL A 190 -14.75 3.77 -7.96
N LEU A 191 -13.96 2.74 -8.26
CA LEU A 191 -14.11 1.88 -9.42
C LEU A 191 -14.99 0.68 -9.05
N THR A 192 -16.12 0.49 -9.74
CA THR A 192 -17.06 -0.62 -9.50
C THR A 192 -17.14 -1.49 -10.75
N ILE A 193 -16.98 -2.81 -10.56
CA ILE A 193 -16.97 -3.85 -11.59
C ILE A 193 -18.15 -4.79 -11.32
N ASP A 194 -19.14 -4.81 -12.21
CA ASP A 194 -20.34 -5.64 -12.13
C ASP A 194 -20.21 -6.88 -13.02
N PRO A 195 -19.96 -8.08 -12.46
CA PRO A 195 -19.68 -9.29 -13.24
C PRO A 195 -20.86 -9.78 -14.09
N ARG A 196 -22.06 -9.20 -13.94
CA ARG A 196 -23.23 -9.55 -14.76
C ARG A 196 -23.20 -8.90 -16.14
N THR A 197 -22.42 -7.85 -16.32
CA THR A 197 -22.32 -7.05 -17.55
C THR A 197 -20.88 -6.73 -17.96
N PHE A 198 -19.91 -7.06 -17.12
CA PHE A 198 -18.48 -6.99 -17.43
C PHE A 198 -18.07 -8.15 -18.35
N ASP A 199 -17.42 -7.82 -19.47
CA ASP A 199 -16.93 -8.78 -20.47
C ASP A 199 -15.43 -8.62 -20.81
N GLY A 200 -14.69 -7.92 -19.94
CA GLY A 200 -13.23 -7.80 -19.95
C GLY A 200 -12.54 -8.80 -19.02
N SER A 201 -11.39 -8.41 -18.44
CA SER A 201 -10.67 -9.21 -17.43
C SER A 201 -10.19 -8.37 -16.24
N LEU A 202 -10.38 -8.87 -15.01
CA LEU A 202 -9.84 -8.31 -13.76
C LEU A 202 -8.70 -9.19 -13.25
N THR A 203 -7.47 -8.68 -13.24
CA THR A 203 -6.28 -9.46 -12.90
C THR A 203 -5.32 -8.68 -12.00
N ALA A 204 -4.47 -9.36 -11.24
CA ALA A 204 -3.32 -8.76 -10.58
C ALA A 204 -2.07 -8.89 -11.47
N SER A 205 -1.30 -7.81 -11.59
CA SER A 205 -0.04 -7.77 -12.34
C SER A 205 1.07 -7.24 -11.45
N TYR A 206 2.20 -7.93 -11.44
CA TYR A 206 3.51 -7.38 -11.11
C TYR A 206 4.23 -6.96 -12.41
N GLY A 207 5.49 -6.54 -12.31
CA GLY A 207 6.34 -6.13 -13.43
C GLY A 207 6.82 -7.27 -14.34
N PRO A 208 7.91 -7.04 -15.10
CA PRO A 208 8.63 -8.11 -15.82
C PRO A 208 9.18 -9.21 -14.89
N ASP A 209 9.43 -8.85 -13.63
CA ASP A 209 9.91 -9.69 -12.53
C ASP A 209 9.37 -9.17 -11.18
N LEU A 210 9.59 -9.92 -10.09
CA LEU A 210 9.19 -9.55 -8.73
C LEU A 210 10.28 -8.77 -7.98
N GLU A 211 11.53 -8.81 -8.44
CA GLU A 211 12.66 -8.13 -7.79
C GLU A 211 12.72 -6.61 -8.04
N ARG A 212 11.82 -6.08 -8.90
CA ARG A 212 11.70 -4.66 -9.24
C ARG A 212 10.27 -4.12 -9.08
N ARG A 213 10.16 -2.80 -9.20
CA ARG A 213 8.91 -2.04 -9.03
C ARG A 213 8.58 -1.22 -10.26
N GLU A 214 7.30 -1.16 -10.57
CA GLU A 214 6.73 -0.41 -11.68
C GLU A 214 5.64 0.52 -11.16
N THR A 215 5.41 1.65 -11.82
CA THR A 215 4.26 2.50 -11.51
C THR A 215 2.96 1.78 -11.90
N THR A 216 1.86 2.08 -11.21
CA THR A 216 0.54 1.52 -11.57
C THR A 216 0.17 1.91 -13.01
N SER A 217 0.56 3.11 -13.45
CA SER A 217 0.44 3.59 -14.83
C SER A 217 1.25 2.76 -15.84
N ALA A 218 2.47 2.35 -15.50
CA ALA A 218 3.30 1.51 -16.36
C ALA A 218 2.73 0.10 -16.49
N LEU A 219 2.27 -0.51 -15.38
CA LEU A 219 1.62 -1.82 -15.39
C LEU A 219 0.31 -1.80 -16.20
N ALA A 220 -0.51 -0.77 -16.00
CA ALA A 220 -1.74 -0.55 -16.77
C ALA A 220 -1.45 -0.39 -18.28
N ALA A 221 -0.46 0.44 -18.65
CA ALA A 221 -0.08 0.66 -20.04
C ALA A 221 0.50 -0.60 -20.70
N ALA A 222 1.33 -1.38 -19.99
CA ALA A 222 1.95 -2.60 -20.50
C ALA A 222 0.94 -3.68 -20.88
N GLN A 223 -0.22 -3.74 -20.21
CA GLN A 223 -1.29 -4.70 -20.50
C GLN A 223 -2.49 -4.11 -21.27
N GLY A 224 -2.51 -2.80 -21.54
CA GLY A 224 -3.63 -2.12 -22.19
C GLY A 224 -4.88 -2.03 -21.31
N ALA A 225 -4.71 -1.83 -20.00
CA ALA A 225 -5.81 -1.72 -19.05
C ALA A 225 -6.63 -0.44 -19.24
N SER A 226 -7.96 -0.57 -19.18
CA SER A 226 -8.90 0.56 -19.18
C SER A 226 -8.88 1.31 -17.84
N ALA A 227 -8.67 0.59 -16.74
CA ALA A 227 -8.44 1.15 -15.41
C ALA A 227 -7.50 0.26 -14.59
N ALA A 228 -6.85 0.84 -13.57
CA ALA A 228 -6.03 0.11 -12.61
C ALA A 228 -5.96 0.81 -11.25
N VAL A 229 -5.62 0.07 -10.21
CA VAL A 229 -5.17 0.59 -8.90
C VAL A 229 -3.95 -0.17 -8.41
N ASN A 230 -3.13 0.44 -7.54
CA ASN A 230 -2.08 -0.30 -6.82
C ASN A 230 -2.72 -1.41 -5.95
N ALA A 231 -1.97 -2.48 -5.69
CA ALA A 231 -2.47 -3.64 -4.97
C ALA A 231 -1.80 -3.84 -3.59
N GLY A 232 -1.05 -4.92 -3.41
CA GLY A 232 -0.60 -5.39 -2.11
C GLY A 232 0.59 -4.64 -1.54
N PHE A 233 0.94 -4.99 -0.30
CA PHE A 233 2.19 -4.55 0.31
C PHE A 233 3.37 -5.25 -0.36
N PHE A 234 4.49 -4.54 -0.45
CA PHE A 234 5.72 -4.98 -1.08
C PHE A 234 6.95 -4.46 -0.32
N VAL A 235 8.14 -4.99 -0.62
CA VAL A 235 9.41 -4.46 -0.12
C VAL A 235 9.74 -3.14 -0.80
N LEU A 236 9.73 -2.03 -0.04
CA LEU A 236 10.05 -0.69 -0.56
C LEU A 236 11.55 -0.36 -0.47
N ASP A 237 12.19 -0.66 0.67
CA ASP A 237 13.61 -0.38 0.95
C ASP A 237 14.45 -1.62 0.62
N PRO A 238 15.49 -1.54 -0.24
CA PRO A 238 16.38 -2.66 -0.56
C PRO A 238 17.12 -3.25 0.65
N ARG A 239 17.17 -2.55 1.79
CA ARG A 239 17.67 -3.11 3.06
C ARG A 239 16.74 -4.15 3.69
N SER A 240 15.51 -4.26 3.19
CA SER A 240 14.48 -5.18 3.68
C SER A 240 14.13 -6.31 2.71
N GLY A 241 14.84 -6.45 1.58
CA GLY A 241 14.61 -7.47 0.57
C GLY A 241 14.77 -6.93 -0.85
N ALA A 242 14.26 -7.66 -1.84
CA ALA A 242 14.28 -7.23 -3.24
C ALA A 242 13.16 -6.21 -3.49
N PRO A 243 13.43 -4.98 -3.97
CA PRO A 243 12.39 -3.95 -4.05
C PRO A 243 11.31 -4.30 -5.07
N GLY A 244 10.11 -4.67 -4.61
CA GLY A 244 9.01 -5.16 -5.45
C GLY A 244 8.40 -6.47 -4.96
N ASP A 245 9.20 -7.25 -4.24
CA ASP A 245 8.82 -8.51 -3.61
C ASP A 245 7.54 -8.35 -2.76
N PRO A 246 6.44 -9.08 -3.07
CA PRO A 246 5.20 -8.99 -2.33
C PRO A 246 5.38 -9.39 -0.86
N ALA A 247 5.11 -8.47 0.06
CA ALA A 247 5.30 -8.65 1.49
C ALA A 247 4.08 -9.32 2.16
N GLY A 248 3.72 -10.48 1.59
CA GLY A 248 2.54 -11.30 1.86
C GLY A 248 1.95 -11.89 0.57
N VAL A 249 0.99 -12.81 0.73
CA VAL A 249 0.56 -13.74 -0.33
C VAL A 249 0.35 -13.08 -1.69
N GLY A 250 1.12 -13.57 -2.67
CA GLY A 250 1.01 -13.19 -4.07
C GLY A 250 0.65 -14.40 -4.92
N VAL A 251 -0.54 -14.39 -5.51
CA VAL A 251 -0.96 -15.38 -6.53
C VAL A 251 -1.31 -14.64 -7.81
N TYR A 252 -0.66 -15.02 -8.91
CA TYR A 252 -0.82 -14.39 -10.22
C TYR A 252 -0.97 -15.50 -11.28
N ASP A 253 -2.00 -15.42 -12.13
CA ASP A 253 -2.42 -16.49 -13.07
C ASP A 253 -2.61 -17.86 -12.36
N GLY A 254 -3.11 -17.85 -11.12
CA GLY A 254 -3.23 -19.04 -10.27
C GLY A 254 -1.90 -19.62 -9.76
N ARG A 255 -0.77 -18.94 -9.98
CA ARG A 255 0.56 -19.36 -9.55
C ARG A 255 0.93 -18.64 -8.27
N LEU A 256 1.26 -19.39 -7.24
CA LEU A 256 1.73 -18.87 -5.96
C LEU A 256 3.19 -18.44 -6.07
N LEU A 257 3.44 -17.14 -5.96
CA LEU A 257 4.74 -16.50 -6.17
C LEU A 257 5.28 -15.76 -4.93
N SER A 258 4.50 -15.55 -3.87
CA SER A 258 4.97 -15.09 -2.55
C SER A 258 4.13 -15.73 -1.45
N GLU A 259 4.75 -16.13 -0.33
CA GLU A 259 4.08 -16.76 0.81
C GLU A 259 3.10 -15.85 1.56
N ALA A 260 2.20 -16.46 2.33
CA ALA A 260 1.27 -15.73 3.17
C ALA A 260 1.90 -15.29 4.49
N VAL A 261 1.77 -14.00 4.84
CA VAL A 261 2.04 -13.48 6.19
C VAL A 261 0.94 -13.99 7.13
N ASN A 262 1.18 -15.18 7.69
CA ASN A 262 0.38 -15.94 8.67
C ASN A 262 -1.03 -15.40 9.00
N GLY A 263 -1.99 -15.64 8.11
CA GLY A 263 -3.41 -15.36 8.37
C GLY A 263 -3.83 -13.88 8.25
N ARG A 264 -2.96 -12.99 7.76
CA ARG A 264 -3.34 -11.65 7.32
C ARG A 264 -4.34 -11.75 6.15
N PRO A 265 -5.36 -10.87 6.05
CA PRO A 265 -6.34 -10.92 4.98
C PRO A 265 -5.75 -10.57 3.63
N ALA A 266 -6.31 -11.17 2.60
CA ALA A 266 -5.96 -10.97 1.20
C ALA A 266 -7.24 -10.81 0.36
N LEU A 267 -7.15 -10.06 -0.73
CA LEU A 267 -8.22 -9.96 -1.72
C LEU A 267 -8.03 -11.07 -2.75
N VAL A 268 -9.05 -11.92 -2.92
CA VAL A 268 -9.15 -12.83 -4.06
C VAL A 268 -9.92 -12.10 -5.17
N VAL A 269 -9.41 -12.15 -6.39
CA VAL A 269 -10.15 -11.74 -7.59
C VAL A 269 -10.17 -12.86 -8.62
N ARG A 270 -11.16 -12.83 -9.50
CA ARG A 270 -11.23 -13.68 -10.69
C ARG A 270 -11.25 -12.82 -11.94
N ASP A 271 -10.72 -13.37 -13.04
CA ASP A 271 -10.65 -12.70 -14.34
C ASP A 271 -12.03 -12.21 -14.82
N ASP A 272 -13.09 -13.00 -14.68
CA ASP A 272 -14.48 -12.61 -15.00
C ASP A 272 -15.10 -11.58 -14.02
N GLY A 273 -14.33 -11.06 -13.06
CA GLY A 273 -14.79 -10.11 -12.04
C GLY A 273 -15.79 -10.68 -11.03
N SER A 274 -16.18 -11.96 -11.18
CA SER A 274 -17.13 -12.66 -10.31
C SER A 274 -16.41 -13.32 -9.14
N GLY A 275 -17.12 -13.64 -8.05
CA GLY A 275 -16.57 -14.48 -6.97
C GLY A 275 -15.34 -13.93 -6.25
N SER A 276 -15.00 -12.65 -6.46
CA SER A 276 -14.07 -11.93 -5.58
C SER A 276 -14.58 -12.01 -4.14
N HIS A 277 -13.66 -12.01 -3.18
CA HIS A 277 -13.96 -12.04 -1.75
C HIS A 277 -12.71 -11.70 -0.95
N VAL A 278 -12.87 -11.40 0.34
CA VAL A 278 -11.76 -11.25 1.29
C VAL A 278 -11.61 -12.56 2.06
N THR A 279 -10.39 -13.09 2.09
CA THR A 279 -10.09 -14.33 2.83
C THR A 279 -8.81 -14.18 3.63
N ARG A 280 -8.56 -15.09 4.56
CA ARG A 280 -7.30 -15.21 5.30
C ARG A 280 -6.60 -16.46 4.84
N LEU A 281 -5.33 -16.32 4.44
CA LEU A 281 -4.53 -17.43 3.95
C LEU A 281 -3.35 -17.70 4.87
N THR A 282 -3.03 -18.98 5.00
CA THR A 282 -1.77 -19.47 5.56
C THR A 282 -1.02 -20.28 4.50
N TRP A 283 0.29 -20.31 4.60
CA TRP A 283 1.19 -20.98 3.67
C TRP A 283 1.81 -22.23 4.31
N LYS A 284 2.13 -23.22 3.48
CA LYS A 284 3.14 -24.24 3.81
C LYS A 284 3.90 -24.64 2.55
N GLY A 285 5.21 -24.43 2.57
CA GLY A 285 6.13 -24.91 1.56
C GLY A 285 6.89 -26.17 2.02
N THR A 286 7.29 -26.98 1.05
CA THR A 286 8.22 -28.11 1.25
C THR A 286 9.10 -28.31 0.03
N VAL A 287 10.37 -28.66 0.25
CA VAL A 287 11.24 -29.27 -0.76
C VAL A 287 11.46 -30.75 -0.44
N THR A 288 11.46 -31.60 -1.47
CA THR A 288 11.67 -33.04 -1.32
C THR A 288 12.73 -33.53 -2.32
N GLY A 289 13.74 -34.24 -1.83
CA GLY A 289 14.78 -34.90 -2.64
C GLY A 289 15.29 -36.13 -1.92
N HIS A 290 15.69 -37.18 -2.66
CA HIS A 290 16.29 -38.40 -2.11
C HIS A 290 15.54 -38.99 -0.87
N GLY A 291 14.19 -38.97 -0.90
CA GLY A 291 13.33 -39.43 0.20
C GLY A 291 13.25 -38.51 1.43
N THR A 292 14.07 -37.46 1.49
CA THR A 292 14.08 -36.46 2.55
C THR A 292 13.12 -35.32 2.19
N VAL A 293 12.33 -34.89 3.17
CA VAL A 293 11.45 -33.72 3.09
C VAL A 293 11.97 -32.66 4.07
N ARG A 294 12.00 -31.41 3.63
CA ARG A 294 12.23 -30.23 4.47
C ARG A 294 11.16 -29.16 4.23
N PRO A 295 10.82 -28.35 5.26
CA PRO A 295 9.99 -27.16 5.06
C PRO A 295 10.70 -26.16 4.12
N LEU A 296 9.94 -25.18 3.63
CA LEU A 296 10.47 -23.97 3.00
C LEU A 296 9.94 -22.77 3.78
N ASP A 297 10.82 -21.82 4.04
CA ASP A 297 10.54 -20.63 4.84
C ASP A 297 9.97 -19.48 3.97
N GLY A 298 10.11 -19.60 2.65
CA GLY A 298 9.51 -18.68 1.68
C GLY A 298 9.74 -19.07 0.22
N VAL A 299 9.22 -18.23 -0.67
CA VAL A 299 9.37 -18.34 -2.12
C VAL A 299 9.57 -16.96 -2.75
N ASN A 300 10.54 -16.83 -3.66
CA ASN A 300 10.89 -15.60 -4.37
C ASN A 300 11.20 -14.37 -3.50
N ARG A 301 11.73 -14.54 -2.27
CA ARG A 301 12.21 -13.43 -1.44
C ARG A 301 13.70 -13.54 -1.11
N VAL A 302 14.30 -12.46 -0.62
CA VAL A 302 15.72 -12.46 -0.19
C VAL A 302 15.87 -13.27 1.11
N PRO A 303 16.73 -14.31 1.16
CA PRO A 303 16.98 -15.05 2.39
C PRO A 303 17.63 -14.15 3.46
N GLY A 304 17.19 -14.29 4.70
CA GLY A 304 17.57 -13.46 5.84
C GLY A 304 16.57 -12.36 6.19
N LEU A 305 15.60 -12.05 5.31
CA LEU A 305 14.75 -10.87 5.41
C LEU A 305 13.27 -11.22 5.18
N ILE A 306 12.45 -11.02 6.22
CA ILE A 306 11.01 -11.32 6.24
C ILE A 306 10.24 -10.01 6.42
N ARG A 307 9.90 -9.35 5.30
CA ARG A 307 9.19 -8.07 5.33
C ARG A 307 7.76 -8.25 5.85
N ASN A 308 7.37 -7.37 6.77
CA ASN A 308 6.13 -7.42 7.57
C ASN A 308 6.02 -8.59 8.57
N CYS A 309 7.12 -9.34 8.79
CA CYS A 309 7.18 -10.52 9.66
C CYS A 309 6.10 -11.58 9.34
N GLY A 310 5.93 -12.58 10.21
CA GLY A 310 4.88 -13.59 10.05
C GLY A 310 5.24 -14.73 9.11
N GLY A 311 6.52 -15.13 9.09
CA GLY A 311 7.02 -16.36 8.49
C GLY A 311 6.97 -17.53 9.49
N THR A 312 8.12 -18.01 9.92
CA THR A 312 8.26 -19.21 10.78
C THR A 312 8.32 -18.86 12.28
N ALA A 313 8.45 -19.86 13.15
CA ALA A 313 8.44 -19.63 14.61
C ALA A 313 9.79 -19.14 15.16
N ASP A 314 10.85 -19.31 14.36
CA ASP A 314 12.26 -18.96 14.59
C ASP A 314 12.52 -17.47 14.34
N ASP A 315 11.75 -16.88 13.40
CA ASP A 315 11.74 -15.46 13.01
C ASP A 315 11.98 -14.52 14.19
N ARG A 316 12.95 -13.62 14.04
CA ARG A 316 13.25 -12.59 15.05
C ARG A 316 12.88 -11.18 14.55
N PRO A 317 12.25 -10.33 15.39
CA PRO A 317 11.85 -10.59 16.78
C PRO A 317 10.60 -11.48 16.94
N THR A 318 9.84 -11.77 15.88
CA THR A 318 8.61 -12.59 16.00
C THR A 318 8.15 -13.25 14.69
N GLY A 319 7.70 -14.50 14.78
CA GLY A 319 6.94 -15.22 13.74
C GLY A 319 5.48 -14.76 13.54
N ARG A 320 5.08 -13.63 14.13
CA ARG A 320 3.74 -13.05 13.97
C ARG A 320 3.74 -11.92 12.95
N PRO A 321 2.62 -11.66 12.24
CA PRO A 321 2.47 -10.47 11.42
C PRO A 321 2.79 -9.20 12.21
N LEU A 322 3.71 -8.38 11.69
CA LEU A 322 4.09 -7.09 12.26
C LEU A 322 4.41 -6.12 11.12
N HIS A 323 3.40 -5.38 10.68
CA HIS A 323 3.46 -4.55 9.49
C HIS A 323 4.53 -3.47 9.62
N ASP A 324 5.21 -3.20 8.51
CA ASP A 324 6.38 -2.33 8.39
C ASP A 324 7.63 -2.70 9.22
N THR A 325 7.62 -3.79 9.99
CA THR A 325 8.85 -4.40 10.53
C THR A 325 9.44 -5.39 9.53
N THR A 326 10.76 -5.53 9.50
CA THR A 326 11.43 -6.60 8.76
C THR A 326 12.02 -7.55 9.80
N CYS A 327 11.48 -8.76 9.88
CA CYS A 327 12.03 -9.82 10.71
C CYS A 327 13.23 -10.48 9.99
N THR A 328 14.03 -11.22 10.75
CA THR A 328 15.23 -11.89 10.25
C THR A 328 15.31 -13.33 10.76
N ASP A 329 15.70 -14.23 9.87
CA ASP A 329 16.13 -15.60 10.18
C ASP A 329 17.45 -15.89 9.44
N PRO A 330 18.56 -16.21 10.14
CA PRO A 330 19.82 -16.53 9.47
C PRO A 330 19.83 -17.88 8.73
N ALA A 331 18.87 -18.79 8.95
CA ALA A 331 18.95 -20.19 8.57
C ALA A 331 17.74 -20.71 7.76
N GLU A 332 17.53 -20.17 6.55
CA GLU A 332 16.33 -20.43 5.74
C GLU A 332 16.57 -21.34 4.52
N LEU A 333 15.53 -22.03 4.07
CA LEU A 333 15.37 -22.65 2.76
C LEU A 333 14.33 -21.86 1.92
N ILE A 334 14.82 -21.09 0.94
CA ILE A 334 13.97 -20.28 0.05
C ILE A 334 13.97 -20.84 -1.37
N ALA A 335 12.79 -21.07 -1.94
CA ALA A 335 12.65 -21.50 -3.33
C ALA A 335 12.56 -20.29 -4.29
N PHE A 336 13.23 -20.35 -5.44
CA PHE A 336 13.14 -19.33 -6.48
C PHE A 336 12.55 -19.88 -7.78
N THR A 337 11.66 -19.10 -8.36
CA THR A 337 11.02 -19.34 -9.66
C THR A 337 11.56 -18.36 -10.71
N PRO A 338 11.38 -18.60 -12.02
CA PRO A 338 11.74 -17.64 -13.07
C PRO A 338 11.07 -16.25 -12.96
N GLN A 339 10.08 -16.10 -12.08
CA GLN A 339 9.34 -14.86 -11.90
C GLN A 339 10.02 -13.92 -10.91
N PHE A 340 10.91 -14.42 -10.05
CA PHE A 340 11.66 -13.57 -9.12
C PHE A 340 12.48 -12.51 -9.86
N GLY A 341 13.27 -12.96 -10.84
CA GLY A 341 14.26 -12.16 -11.55
C GLY A 341 15.12 -13.03 -12.44
N VAL A 342 16.04 -12.41 -13.18
CA VAL A 342 17.01 -13.16 -14.02
C VAL A 342 18.11 -13.83 -13.20
N SER A 343 18.33 -13.35 -11.96
CA SER A 343 19.32 -13.84 -11.00
C SER A 343 18.71 -13.96 -9.62
N THR A 344 19.20 -14.92 -8.82
CA THR A 344 18.83 -15.05 -7.41
C THR A 344 19.79 -14.25 -6.50
N PRO A 345 19.35 -13.89 -5.28
CA PRO A 345 20.13 -13.02 -4.38
C PRO A 345 21.48 -13.65 -4.01
N HIS A 346 22.54 -12.84 -4.07
CA HIS A 346 23.89 -13.25 -3.67
C HIS A 346 24.08 -13.21 -2.15
N GLY A 347 24.87 -14.13 -1.62
CA GLY A 347 25.29 -14.14 -0.22
C GLY A 347 25.95 -15.44 0.22
N GLU A 348 26.28 -15.53 1.50
CA GLU A 348 26.72 -16.79 2.11
C GLU A 348 25.60 -17.83 2.08
N GLY A 349 25.99 -19.09 1.89
CA GLY A 349 25.06 -20.23 1.78
C GLY A 349 25.27 -21.08 0.53
N LEU A 350 24.34 -22.01 0.31
CA LEU A 350 24.34 -22.97 -0.79
C LEU A 350 23.11 -22.76 -1.66
N GLU A 351 23.22 -22.97 -2.97
CA GLU A 351 22.07 -22.93 -3.88
C GLU A 351 22.04 -24.12 -4.82
N ALA A 352 20.94 -24.88 -4.81
CA ALA A 352 20.69 -25.95 -5.76
C ALA A 352 19.97 -25.42 -7.00
N ILE A 353 20.64 -25.42 -8.15
CA ILE A 353 20.11 -24.91 -9.42
C ILE A 353 19.38 -26.01 -10.16
N LEU A 354 18.10 -25.79 -10.44
CA LEU A 354 17.19 -26.76 -11.03
C LEU A 354 16.86 -26.39 -12.47
N ASP A 355 16.79 -27.39 -13.34
CA ASP A 355 16.26 -27.20 -14.68
C ASP A 355 14.73 -27.24 -14.74
N HIS A 356 14.17 -27.03 -15.94
CA HIS A 356 12.73 -27.02 -16.17
C HIS A 356 12.01 -28.35 -15.85
N THR A 357 12.73 -29.40 -15.45
CA THR A 357 12.19 -30.68 -14.98
C THR A 357 12.44 -30.94 -13.48
N GLY A 358 12.94 -29.94 -12.75
CA GLY A 358 13.30 -30.02 -11.34
C GLY A 358 14.61 -30.78 -11.07
N ARG A 359 15.45 -31.06 -12.09
CA ARG A 359 16.73 -31.73 -11.89
C ARG A 359 17.83 -30.75 -11.51
N VAL A 360 18.58 -31.06 -10.45
CA VAL A 360 19.76 -30.30 -10.02
C VAL A 360 20.83 -30.37 -11.11
N ARG A 361 21.24 -29.22 -11.64
CA ARG A 361 22.37 -29.09 -12.58
C ARG A 361 23.67 -28.72 -11.89
N GLU A 362 23.57 -27.93 -10.84
CA GLU A 362 24.70 -27.29 -10.17
C GLU A 362 24.33 -27.04 -8.70
N LEU A 363 25.35 -27.09 -7.85
CA LEU A 363 25.30 -26.59 -6.48
C LEU A 363 26.27 -25.40 -6.39
N ARG A 364 25.76 -24.20 -6.09
CA ARG A 364 26.57 -22.97 -6.02
C ARG A 364 26.83 -22.58 -4.57
N SER A 365 28.09 -22.31 -4.24
CA SER A 365 28.53 -21.73 -2.97
C SER A 365 29.68 -20.75 -3.25
N PRO A 366 29.57 -19.45 -2.90
CA PRO A 366 28.38 -18.80 -2.32
C PRO A 366 27.14 -18.87 -3.23
N ARG A 367 25.96 -18.67 -2.66
CA ARG A 367 24.68 -18.67 -3.37
C ARG A 367 24.49 -17.40 -4.22
N GLY A 368 23.56 -17.46 -5.17
CA GLY A 368 23.14 -16.35 -6.03
C GLY A 368 23.65 -16.45 -7.47
N GLY A 369 23.05 -15.63 -8.33
CA GLY A 369 23.39 -15.52 -9.75
C GLY A 369 22.32 -16.10 -10.68
N ALA A 370 22.62 -16.14 -11.98
CA ALA A 370 21.63 -16.39 -13.04
C ALA A 370 20.84 -17.71 -12.87
N LEU A 371 19.53 -17.67 -13.16
CA LEU A 371 18.69 -18.87 -13.27
C LEU A 371 18.72 -19.43 -14.70
N PRO A 372 18.72 -20.77 -14.88
CA PRO A 372 18.56 -21.37 -16.20
C PRO A 372 17.15 -21.10 -16.75
N LYS A 373 17.04 -20.90 -18.07
CA LYS A 373 15.77 -20.55 -18.74
C LYS A 373 14.65 -21.55 -18.41
N GLY A 374 13.63 -21.09 -17.69
CA GLY A 374 12.48 -21.89 -17.28
C GLY A 374 12.76 -22.90 -16.16
N GLY A 375 13.95 -22.87 -15.54
CA GLY A 375 14.27 -23.63 -14.34
C GLY A 375 13.98 -22.86 -13.06
N SER A 376 14.53 -23.32 -11.94
CA SER A 376 14.28 -22.78 -10.60
C SER A 376 15.51 -22.97 -9.71
N SER A 377 15.45 -22.56 -8.46
CA SER A 377 16.46 -22.96 -7.48
C SER A 377 15.90 -23.09 -6.07
N VAL A 378 16.73 -23.62 -5.16
CA VAL A 378 16.52 -23.54 -3.71
C VAL A 378 17.81 -22.99 -3.11
N GLN A 379 17.73 -21.83 -2.45
CA GLN A 379 18.81 -21.28 -1.64
C GLN A 379 18.68 -21.75 -0.19
N ALA A 380 19.81 -22.01 0.45
CA ALA A 380 19.94 -22.36 1.85
C ALA A 380 20.94 -21.41 2.54
N THR A 381 20.60 -20.91 3.73
CA THR A 381 21.50 -20.12 4.58
C THR A 381 21.70 -20.79 5.95
N GLY A 382 22.71 -20.35 6.70
CA GLY A 382 22.99 -20.85 8.06
C GLY A 382 23.02 -22.38 8.13
N ASP A 383 22.38 -22.93 9.16
CA ASP A 383 22.35 -24.38 9.39
C ASP A 383 21.57 -25.16 8.32
N ALA A 384 20.64 -24.50 7.61
CA ALA A 384 19.87 -25.09 6.51
C ALA A 384 20.75 -25.52 5.30
N VAL A 385 21.99 -25.01 5.21
CA VAL A 385 22.99 -25.49 4.23
C VAL A 385 23.28 -26.97 4.42
N THR A 386 23.38 -27.44 5.66
CA THR A 386 23.60 -28.86 5.97
C THR A 386 22.42 -29.69 5.50
N ASP A 387 21.20 -29.20 5.73
CA ASP A 387 19.97 -29.86 5.29
C ASP A 387 19.89 -29.98 3.77
N LEU A 388 20.11 -28.90 3.02
CA LEU A 388 20.07 -28.94 1.55
C LEU A 388 21.13 -29.89 0.98
N THR A 389 22.33 -29.93 1.58
CA THR A 389 23.43 -30.82 1.18
C THR A 389 23.08 -32.31 1.28
N VAL A 390 22.20 -32.70 2.23
CA VAL A 390 21.81 -34.10 2.43
C VAL A 390 20.99 -34.68 1.26
N PHE A 391 20.30 -33.84 0.48
CA PHE A 391 19.37 -34.32 -0.55
C PHE A 391 19.48 -33.67 -1.93
N ALA A 392 20.12 -32.51 -2.06
CA ALA A 392 20.36 -31.87 -3.35
C ALA A 392 21.68 -32.35 -3.96
N HIS A 393 21.60 -33.35 -4.84
CA HIS A 393 22.74 -33.89 -5.58
C HIS A 393 22.59 -33.62 -7.08
N VAL A 394 23.68 -33.30 -7.78
CA VAL A 394 23.65 -33.07 -9.24
C VAL A 394 23.10 -34.30 -9.97
N GLY A 395 22.13 -34.06 -10.86
CA GLY A 395 21.37 -35.09 -11.58
C GLY A 395 20.05 -35.48 -10.91
N GLU A 396 19.93 -35.38 -9.59
CA GLU A 396 18.72 -35.75 -8.84
C GLU A 396 17.59 -34.74 -9.00
N ARG A 397 16.35 -35.17 -8.71
CA ARG A 397 15.17 -34.30 -8.75
C ARG A 397 14.79 -33.75 -7.38
N LEU A 398 14.66 -32.42 -7.30
CA LEU A 398 13.97 -31.75 -6.20
C LEU A 398 12.52 -31.45 -6.60
N HIS A 399 11.59 -31.84 -5.73
CA HIS A 399 10.18 -31.50 -5.84
C HIS A 399 9.87 -30.37 -4.86
N ILE A 400 9.71 -29.16 -5.39
CA ILE A 400 9.25 -27.98 -4.65
C ILE A 400 7.73 -27.98 -4.68
N ARG A 401 7.09 -27.86 -3.51
CA ARG A 401 5.63 -27.74 -3.39
C ARG A 401 5.26 -26.62 -2.43
N GLY A 402 4.52 -25.66 -2.94
CA GLY A 402 3.79 -24.66 -2.15
C GLY A 402 2.32 -25.04 -1.98
N THR A 403 1.75 -24.75 -0.82
CA THR A 403 0.31 -24.92 -0.55
C THR A 403 -0.25 -23.78 0.26
N LEU A 404 -1.50 -23.39 -0.02
CA LEU A 404 -2.26 -22.43 0.76
C LEU A 404 -3.37 -23.15 1.53
N ARG A 405 -3.79 -22.55 2.64
CA ARG A 405 -5.00 -22.93 3.38
C ARG A 405 -5.83 -21.70 3.72
N ASP A 406 -7.15 -21.86 3.70
CA ASP A 406 -8.10 -20.83 4.14
C ASP A 406 -8.11 -20.67 5.68
N GLY A 407 -8.93 -19.73 6.18
CA GLY A 407 -9.07 -19.45 7.62
C GLY A 407 -9.63 -20.62 8.44
N ASP A 408 -10.27 -21.60 7.81
CA ASP A 408 -10.74 -22.85 8.43
C ASP A 408 -9.71 -23.98 8.29
N GLY A 409 -8.51 -23.69 7.75
CA GLY A 409 -7.43 -24.63 7.52
C GLY A 409 -7.64 -25.57 6.32
N ARG A 410 -8.67 -25.38 5.49
CA ARG A 410 -8.92 -26.22 4.31
C ARG A 410 -7.94 -25.87 3.19
N PRO A 411 -7.51 -26.84 2.35
CA PRO A 411 -6.62 -26.55 1.22
C PRO A 411 -7.24 -25.54 0.25
N TYR A 412 -6.52 -24.45 -0.02
CA TYR A 412 -6.90 -23.45 -1.00
C TYR A 412 -6.07 -23.64 -2.27
N ALA A 413 -6.73 -23.91 -3.39
CA ALA A 413 -6.11 -24.22 -4.68
C ALA A 413 -6.59 -23.20 -5.73
N PRO A 414 -5.87 -22.10 -5.97
CA PRO A 414 -6.28 -21.10 -6.95
C PRO A 414 -6.24 -21.69 -8.37
N SER A 415 -7.22 -21.29 -9.18
CA SER A 415 -7.26 -21.65 -10.60
C SER A 415 -6.41 -20.66 -11.42
N ARG A 416 -6.09 -20.99 -12.68
CA ARG A 416 -5.45 -20.03 -13.62
C ARG A 416 -6.22 -18.73 -13.85
N ARG A 417 -7.48 -18.68 -13.41
CA ARG A 417 -8.43 -17.55 -13.50
C ARG A 417 -8.59 -16.86 -12.14
N THR A 418 -7.57 -16.94 -11.28
CA THR A 418 -7.66 -16.53 -9.87
C THR A 418 -6.35 -15.90 -9.44
N ASP A 419 -6.43 -14.63 -9.09
CA ASP A 419 -5.33 -13.88 -8.50
C ASP A 419 -5.64 -13.59 -7.04
N VAL A 420 -4.59 -13.46 -6.23
CA VAL A 420 -4.69 -13.12 -4.81
C VAL A 420 -3.61 -12.11 -4.49
N VAL A 421 -4.02 -10.95 -4.02
CA VAL A 421 -3.11 -9.88 -3.57
C VAL A 421 -3.23 -9.71 -2.07
N ASN A 422 -2.08 -9.59 -1.41
CA ASN A 422 -2.04 -9.36 0.03
C ASN A 422 -2.61 -7.96 0.38
N GLY A 423 -3.00 -7.78 1.63
CA GLY A 423 -3.47 -6.50 2.13
C GLY A 423 -3.57 -6.53 3.65
N GLY A 424 -4.25 -5.55 4.22
CA GLY A 424 -4.57 -5.50 5.63
C GLY A 424 -4.68 -4.06 6.16
N PRO A 425 -5.37 -3.85 7.29
CA PRO A 425 -6.19 -4.84 7.96
C PRO A 425 -7.51 -5.13 7.20
N GLU A 426 -8.25 -6.12 7.66
CA GLU A 426 -9.67 -6.24 7.32
C GLU A 426 -10.40 -4.98 7.79
N LEU A 427 -11.45 -4.58 7.06
CA LEU A 427 -12.24 -3.38 7.34
C LEU A 427 -13.71 -3.70 7.60
N VAL A 428 -14.28 -4.62 6.82
CA VAL A 428 -15.71 -4.94 6.84
C VAL A 428 -15.89 -6.45 6.67
N ARG A 429 -16.79 -7.05 7.45
CA ARG A 429 -17.26 -8.43 7.34
C ARG A 429 -18.78 -8.48 7.51
N ASP A 430 -19.49 -9.26 6.70
CA ASP A 430 -20.96 -9.37 6.65
C ASP A 430 -21.72 -8.02 6.47
N GLY A 431 -21.04 -6.97 6.00
CA GLY A 431 -21.56 -5.60 5.92
C GLY A 431 -21.52 -4.82 7.25
N ARG A 432 -20.75 -5.30 8.23
CA ARG A 432 -20.45 -4.65 9.50
C ARG A 432 -18.97 -4.25 9.54
N VAL A 433 -18.66 -3.12 10.19
CA VAL A 433 -17.26 -2.74 10.44
C VAL A 433 -16.61 -3.84 11.29
N HIS A 434 -15.50 -4.39 10.80
CA HIS A 434 -14.77 -5.50 11.40
C HIS A 434 -13.27 -5.27 11.17
N ILE A 435 -12.73 -4.30 11.92
CA ILE A 435 -11.32 -3.91 11.81
C ILE A 435 -10.47 -4.84 12.67
N THR A 436 -9.50 -5.51 12.04
CA THR A 436 -8.58 -6.48 12.68
C THR A 436 -7.13 -5.98 12.72
N ALA A 437 -6.95 -4.72 13.11
CA ALA A 437 -5.65 -4.05 13.05
C ALA A 437 -4.58 -4.71 13.93
N ALA A 438 -4.95 -5.34 15.06
CA ALA A 438 -3.97 -5.97 15.94
C ALA A 438 -3.54 -7.37 15.46
N THR A 439 -4.48 -8.15 14.95
CA THR A 439 -4.26 -9.49 14.40
C THR A 439 -3.41 -9.43 13.12
N ASP A 440 -3.64 -8.41 12.29
CA ASP A 440 -2.97 -8.24 11.00
C ASP A 440 -1.58 -7.57 11.13
N GLY A 441 -1.21 -7.15 12.33
CA GLY A 441 0.11 -6.59 12.66
C GLY A 441 0.25 -5.09 12.51
N MET A 442 -0.85 -4.34 12.39
CA MET A 442 -0.86 -2.87 12.32
C MET A 442 -0.93 -2.19 13.70
N VAL A 443 -1.01 -2.97 14.78
CA VAL A 443 -0.76 -2.53 16.17
C VAL A 443 0.56 -3.15 16.62
N GLN A 444 1.60 -2.33 16.79
CA GLN A 444 2.94 -2.79 17.15
C GLN A 444 3.16 -2.75 18.67
N PRO A 445 3.43 -3.89 19.34
CA PRO A 445 3.72 -3.91 20.78
C PRO A 445 4.88 -2.97 21.14
N GLY A 446 4.64 -2.06 22.09
CA GLY A 446 5.63 -1.06 22.52
C GLY A 446 5.84 0.13 21.58
N ASN A 447 5.17 0.20 20.43
CA ASN A 447 5.32 1.30 19.46
C ASN A 447 3.99 2.02 19.15
N PRO A 448 3.39 2.73 20.14
CA PRO A 448 2.14 3.47 19.94
C PRO A 448 2.25 4.60 18.90
N SER A 449 3.46 5.01 18.53
CA SER A 449 3.67 5.99 17.46
C SER A 449 3.38 5.41 16.07
N PHE A 450 3.64 4.12 15.87
CA PHE A 450 3.27 3.42 14.64
C PHE A 450 1.75 3.32 14.50
N ASP A 451 1.07 2.82 15.54
CA ASP A 451 -0.39 2.68 15.56
C ASP A 451 -1.09 4.02 15.31
N TYR A 452 -0.60 5.10 15.91
CA TYR A 452 -1.07 6.45 15.62
C TYR A 452 -0.82 6.83 14.16
N GLY A 453 0.41 6.73 13.66
CA GLY A 453 0.76 7.17 12.31
C GLY A 453 0.12 6.35 11.18
N TRP A 454 -0.12 5.06 11.41
CA TRP A 454 -0.59 4.10 10.41
C TRP A 454 -2.09 3.81 10.53
N VAL A 455 -2.64 3.63 11.74
CA VAL A 455 -4.06 3.26 11.93
C VAL A 455 -4.94 4.49 12.14
N LEU A 456 -4.55 5.41 13.03
CA LEU A 456 -5.41 6.53 13.46
C LEU A 456 -5.26 7.79 12.60
N LYS A 457 -4.04 8.12 12.18
CA LYS A 457 -3.74 9.29 11.34
C LYS A 457 -4.22 9.04 9.91
N ARG A 458 -4.78 10.08 9.30
CA ARG A 458 -5.25 10.04 7.92
C ARG A 458 -4.07 9.97 6.97
N ASN A 459 -4.15 9.03 6.04
CA ASN A 459 -3.19 8.83 4.96
C ASN A 459 -3.98 8.66 3.64
N PRO A 460 -3.33 8.79 2.47
CA PRO A 460 -3.88 8.19 1.26
C PRO A 460 -4.10 6.69 1.49
N ARG A 461 -5.19 6.15 0.94
CA ARG A 461 -5.55 4.74 1.07
C ARG A 461 -6.01 4.17 -0.25
N THR A 462 -5.62 2.93 -0.50
CA THR A 462 -6.34 2.06 -1.43
C THR A 462 -7.06 1.01 -0.60
N LEU A 463 -8.30 0.69 -0.94
CA LEU A 463 -9.06 -0.40 -0.32
C LEU A 463 -9.90 -1.11 -1.38
N ALA A 464 -10.18 -2.37 -1.14
CA ALA A 464 -10.95 -3.21 -2.05
C ALA A 464 -11.95 -4.07 -1.29
N GLY A 465 -13.01 -4.47 -1.97
CA GLY A 465 -14.03 -5.33 -1.38
C GLY A 465 -15.16 -5.65 -2.34
N VAL A 466 -16.20 -6.27 -1.80
CA VAL A 466 -17.30 -6.84 -2.58
C VAL A 466 -18.62 -6.47 -1.93
N ASP A 467 -19.59 -6.06 -2.73
CA ASP A 467 -20.91 -5.67 -2.26
C ASP A 467 -21.94 -6.80 -2.25
N ALA A 468 -23.16 -6.50 -1.79
CA ALA A 468 -24.24 -7.48 -1.71
C ALA A 468 -24.76 -7.98 -3.08
N ALA A 469 -24.34 -7.38 -4.20
CA ALA A 469 -24.64 -7.81 -5.56
C ALA A 469 -23.49 -8.60 -6.20
N GLY A 470 -22.41 -8.89 -5.45
CA GLY A 470 -21.23 -9.58 -5.96
C GLY A 470 -20.34 -8.70 -6.83
N ARG A 471 -20.50 -7.38 -6.80
CA ARG A 471 -19.67 -6.44 -7.57
C ARG A 471 -18.36 -6.20 -6.85
N THR A 472 -17.25 -6.27 -7.57
CA THR A 472 -15.94 -5.92 -7.03
C THR A 472 -15.78 -4.40 -7.05
N VAL A 473 -15.35 -3.83 -5.93
CA VAL A 473 -15.21 -2.38 -5.75
C VAL A 473 -13.79 -2.07 -5.29
N LEU A 474 -13.09 -1.25 -6.07
CA LEU A 474 -11.73 -0.77 -5.79
C LEU A 474 -11.81 0.73 -5.53
N VAL A 475 -11.19 1.21 -4.45
CA VAL A 475 -11.34 2.58 -3.97
C VAL A 475 -9.99 3.18 -3.66
N THR A 476 -9.72 4.38 -4.18
CA THR A 476 -8.58 5.21 -3.75
C THR A 476 -9.07 6.48 -3.07
N ALA A 477 -8.34 6.92 -2.04
CA ALA A 477 -8.58 8.17 -1.34
C ALA A 477 -7.29 8.99 -1.32
N ASP A 478 -7.34 10.22 -1.87
CA ASP A 478 -6.21 11.14 -1.83
C ASP A 478 -5.97 11.60 -0.39
N GLY A 479 -4.70 11.75 0.03
CA GLY A 479 -4.33 12.15 1.38
C GLY A 479 -2.97 12.85 1.46
N ARG A 480 -2.50 13.18 2.67
CA ARG A 480 -1.23 13.92 2.92
C ARG A 480 -1.15 15.25 2.15
N SER A 481 -2.30 15.84 1.85
CA SER A 481 -2.45 17.15 1.24
C SER A 481 -3.40 18.01 2.07
N THR A 482 -3.37 19.33 1.91
CA THR A 482 -4.42 20.23 2.39
C THR A 482 -5.69 20.11 1.54
N GLU A 483 -5.54 19.67 0.28
CA GLU A 483 -6.62 19.52 -0.71
C GLU A 483 -7.41 18.22 -0.56
N SER A 484 -6.85 17.22 0.14
CA SER A 484 -7.56 16.01 0.54
C SER A 484 -6.93 15.44 1.81
N LEU A 485 -7.76 15.27 2.85
CA LEU A 485 -7.29 14.86 4.18
C LEU A 485 -6.77 13.41 4.24
N GLY A 486 -7.22 12.54 3.33
CA GLY A 486 -7.01 11.09 3.42
C GLY A 486 -8.00 10.40 4.37
N LEU A 487 -7.73 9.14 4.70
CA LEU A 487 -8.53 8.32 5.61
C LEU A 487 -7.65 7.64 6.67
N SER A 488 -8.13 7.65 7.91
CA SER A 488 -7.72 6.70 8.94
C SER A 488 -8.33 5.32 8.66
N ILE A 489 -7.82 4.25 9.27
CA ILE A 489 -8.39 2.90 9.09
C ILE A 489 -9.86 2.81 9.56
N PRO A 490 -10.28 3.41 10.70
CA PRO A 490 -11.69 3.52 11.06
C PRO A 490 -12.55 4.25 10.02
N GLU A 491 -12.04 5.33 9.42
CA GLU A 491 -12.74 6.06 8.34
C GLU A 491 -12.81 5.23 7.05
N SER A 492 -11.75 4.51 6.68
CA SER A 492 -11.74 3.56 5.56
C SER A 492 -12.83 2.49 5.70
N ALA A 493 -12.97 1.90 6.89
CA ALA A 493 -14.02 0.91 7.16
C ALA A 493 -15.43 1.52 7.14
N ALA A 494 -15.58 2.75 7.66
CA ALA A 494 -16.85 3.47 7.62
C ALA A 494 -17.25 3.82 6.17
N VAL A 495 -16.30 4.25 5.32
CA VAL A 495 -16.49 4.47 3.88
C VAL A 495 -16.84 3.17 3.16
N ALA A 496 -16.06 2.10 3.34
CA ALA A 496 -16.32 0.78 2.75
C ALA A 496 -17.75 0.29 3.07
N ARG A 497 -18.16 0.33 4.34
CA ARG A 497 -19.52 -0.01 4.75
C ARG A 497 -20.58 0.93 4.14
N SER A 498 -20.28 2.23 4.04
CA SER A 498 -21.19 3.22 3.46
C SER A 498 -21.34 3.11 1.93
N LEU A 499 -20.36 2.50 1.24
CA LEU A 499 -20.43 2.15 -0.17
C LEU A 499 -21.21 0.84 -0.41
N GLY A 500 -21.62 0.14 0.66
CA GLY A 500 -22.42 -1.09 0.60
C GLY A 500 -21.62 -2.38 0.57
N LEU A 501 -20.31 -2.32 0.83
CA LEU A 501 -19.44 -3.50 0.85
C LEU A 501 -19.86 -4.45 1.99
N ARG A 502 -19.91 -5.74 1.67
CA ARG A 502 -20.12 -6.87 2.60
C ARG A 502 -18.80 -7.31 3.21
N GLU A 503 -17.78 -7.37 2.38
CA GLU A 503 -16.40 -7.69 2.75
C GLU A 503 -15.50 -6.58 2.21
N ALA A 504 -14.53 -6.14 3.00
CA ALA A 504 -13.54 -5.18 2.54
C ALA A 504 -12.21 -5.32 3.30
N VAL A 505 -11.12 -5.10 2.58
CA VAL A 505 -9.74 -5.11 3.08
C VAL A 505 -9.03 -3.83 2.62
N ASN A 506 -8.16 -3.29 3.47
CA ASN A 506 -7.27 -2.20 3.07
C ASN A 506 -6.13 -2.77 2.22
N LEU A 507 -5.75 -2.10 1.15
CA LEU A 507 -4.61 -2.43 0.28
C LEU A 507 -3.44 -1.45 0.56
N ASP A 508 -2.34 -1.51 -0.19
CA ASP A 508 -1.23 -0.59 0.08
C ASP A 508 -1.61 0.89 -0.10
N GLY A 509 -1.02 1.74 0.74
CA GLY A 509 -1.46 3.12 0.97
C GLY A 509 -0.35 4.15 0.82
N GLY A 510 -0.60 5.36 1.33
CA GLY A 510 0.38 6.43 1.31
C GLY A 510 0.77 6.82 -0.12
N GLY A 511 2.07 6.90 -0.39
CA GLY A 511 2.58 7.24 -1.74
C GLY A 511 2.24 6.23 -2.82
N SER A 512 1.90 4.99 -2.44
CA SER A 512 1.50 3.93 -3.37
C SER A 512 0.08 4.15 -3.92
N THR A 513 -0.81 4.85 -3.19
CA THR A 513 -2.21 5.03 -3.56
C THR A 513 -2.38 5.73 -4.90
N THR A 514 -2.69 4.93 -5.92
CA THR A 514 -2.81 5.38 -7.30
C THR A 514 -4.01 4.71 -7.95
N MET A 515 -4.81 5.48 -8.69
CA MET A 515 -5.80 4.98 -9.64
C MET A 515 -5.48 5.54 -11.03
N VAL A 516 -5.45 4.65 -12.02
CA VAL A 516 -5.24 4.96 -13.43
C VAL A 516 -6.52 4.66 -14.17
N VAL A 517 -6.92 5.52 -15.11
CA VAL A 517 -8.03 5.28 -16.03
C VAL A 517 -7.70 5.91 -17.37
N ASP A 518 -7.99 5.20 -18.47
CA ASP A 518 -7.69 5.64 -19.85
C ASP A 518 -6.21 6.04 -20.05
N GLY A 519 -5.30 5.32 -19.39
CA GLY A 519 -3.86 5.60 -19.40
C GLY A 519 -3.42 6.84 -18.61
N GLN A 520 -4.31 7.48 -17.83
CA GLN A 520 -4.01 8.67 -17.03
C GLN A 520 -4.17 8.38 -15.53
N VAL A 521 -3.22 8.85 -14.70
CA VAL A 521 -3.39 8.86 -13.24
C VAL A 521 -4.52 9.84 -12.90
N VAL A 522 -5.63 9.33 -12.36
CA VAL A 522 -6.83 10.17 -12.12
C VAL A 522 -6.84 10.81 -10.74
N ASN A 523 -6.13 10.26 -9.75
CA ASN A 523 -6.06 10.77 -8.38
C ASN A 523 -4.81 11.66 -8.17
N ARG A 524 -4.40 11.97 -6.93
CA ARG A 524 -3.17 12.71 -6.61
C ARG A 524 -2.25 11.86 -5.73
N PRO A 525 -1.21 11.20 -6.31
CA PRO A 525 -0.15 10.54 -5.54
C PRO A 525 0.48 11.50 -4.52
N SER A 526 0.79 11.02 -3.31
CA SER A 526 1.21 11.88 -2.20
C SER A 526 2.71 12.13 -2.10
N ASP A 527 3.54 11.35 -2.79
CA ASP A 527 4.98 11.49 -2.70
C ASP A 527 5.44 12.68 -3.55
N ALA A 528 6.42 13.44 -3.06
CA ALA A 528 6.92 14.64 -3.75
C ALA A 528 7.55 14.34 -5.13
N SER A 529 7.93 13.08 -5.39
CA SER A 529 8.41 12.57 -6.68
C SER A 529 7.29 12.18 -7.66
N GLY A 530 6.01 12.30 -7.27
CA GLY A 530 4.87 11.87 -8.07
C GLY A 530 4.42 10.44 -7.76
N GLU A 531 3.99 9.71 -8.80
CA GLU A 531 3.54 8.32 -8.68
C GLU A 531 4.68 7.40 -8.21
N ARG A 532 4.42 6.59 -7.17
CA ARG A 532 5.38 5.66 -6.62
C ARG A 532 5.40 4.34 -7.42
N PRO A 533 6.57 3.79 -7.76
CA PRO A 533 6.69 2.40 -8.21
C PRO A 533 6.33 1.42 -7.09
N VAL A 534 5.42 0.49 -7.38
CA VAL A 534 4.86 -0.54 -6.47
C VAL A 534 5.26 -1.95 -6.91
N GLY A 535 5.03 -2.96 -6.06
CA GLY A 535 5.27 -4.37 -6.42
C GLY A 535 4.19 -4.95 -7.35
N ASP A 536 2.92 -4.60 -7.13
CA ASP A 536 1.81 -5.05 -7.96
C ASP A 536 0.62 -4.07 -8.04
N ALA A 537 -0.25 -4.32 -9.02
CA ALA A 537 -1.46 -3.56 -9.31
C ALA A 537 -2.63 -4.48 -9.73
N LEU A 538 -3.86 -4.07 -9.41
CA LEU A 538 -5.08 -4.67 -9.96
C LEU A 538 -5.45 -3.93 -11.25
N LEU A 539 -5.54 -4.68 -12.35
CA LEU A 539 -5.80 -4.18 -13.70
C LEU A 539 -7.19 -4.61 -14.17
N VAL A 540 -7.93 -3.66 -14.75
CA VAL A 540 -9.20 -3.90 -15.45
C VAL A 540 -8.95 -3.78 -16.95
N LEU A 541 -8.81 -4.91 -17.61
CA LEU A 541 -8.58 -5.02 -19.04
C LEU A 541 -9.92 -4.89 -19.81
N PRO A 542 -9.92 -4.26 -20.99
CA PRO A 542 -11.05 -4.35 -21.92
C PRO A 542 -11.17 -5.77 -22.48
N LYS A 543 -12.31 -6.04 -23.11
CA LYS A 543 -12.51 -7.24 -23.92
C LYS A 543 -11.50 -7.27 -25.08
N ARG A 544 -10.93 -8.46 -25.33
CA ARG A 544 -10.05 -8.74 -26.48
C ARG A 544 -10.85 -9.23 -27.69
#